data_AF-A0A497JGW1-F1
#
_entry.id   AF-A0A497JGW1-F1
#
_cell.length_a   1.000
_cell.length_b   1.000
_cell.length_c   1.000
_cell.angle_alpha   90.00
_cell.angle_beta   90.00
_cell.angle_gamma   90.00
#
_symmetry.space_group_name_H-M   'P 1'
#
loop_
_entity.id
_entity.type
_entity.pdbx_description
1 polymer ?
#
loop_
_entity_poly.entity_id
_entity_poly.type
_entity_poly.pdbx_seq_one_letter_code
_entity_poly.pdbx_strand_id
1 'polypeptide(L)' 'MQIEFSHRIKSLPPYLFAELDKKIAEKKKEGKEIISFGVGDPDLPTPEHIVKACCEAAKKPENHRYPSYEGM' A
#
# COMPACT_ATOMS: atom_id res chain seq x y z
N MET A 1 24.61 -4.98 22.43
CA MET A 1 25.01 -5.14 21.01
C MET A 1 24.38 -3.97 20.24
N GLN A 2 25.17 -3.09 19.63
CA GLN A 2 24.64 -2.04 18.76
C GLN A 2 24.44 -2.60 17.36
N ILE A 3 23.23 -2.47 16.82
CA ILE A 3 22.95 -2.80 15.42
C ILE A 3 23.25 -1.56 14.60
N GLU A 4 24.18 -1.68 13.66
CA GLU A 4 24.48 -0.62 12.72
C GLU A 4 23.80 -0.90 11.37
N PHE A 5 22.98 0.06 10.91
CA PHE A 5 22.31 -0.04 9.62
C PHE A 5 23.26 0.26 8.45
N SER A 6 23.00 -0.37 7.31
CA SER A 6 23.74 -0.13 6.07
C SER A 6 23.61 1.33 5.61
N HIS A 7 24.62 1.81 4.89
CA HIS A 7 24.64 3.17 4.37
C HIS A 7 23.39 3.49 3.50
N ARG A 8 22.93 2.53 2.70
CA ARG A 8 21.74 2.67 1.84
C ARG A 8 20.47 2.95 2.62
N ILE A 9 20.30 2.37 3.81
CA ILE A 9 19.14 2.63 4.67
C ILE A 9 19.29 4.01 5.32
N LYS A 10 20.50 4.34 5.80
CA LYS A 10 20.79 5.65 6.39
C LYS A 10 20.60 6.81 5.41
N SER A 11 20.75 6.57 4.10
CA SER A 11 20.59 7.58 3.05
C SER A 11 19.15 7.78 2.56
N LEU A 12 18.17 7.01 3.05
CA LEU A 12 16.78 7.19 2.63
C LEU A 12 16.22 8.51 3.19
N PRO A 13 15.56 9.34 2.37
CA PRO A 13 14.93 10.55 2.85
C PRO A 13 13.70 10.19 3.73
N PRO A 14 13.25 11.12 4.59
CA PRO A 14 11.99 10.96 5.31
C PRO A 14 10.81 10.71 4.35
N TYR A 15 9.90 9.83 4.74
CA TYR A 15 8.70 9.56 3.95
C TYR A 15 7.67 10.68 4.15
N LEU A 16 7.54 11.55 3.15
CA LEU A 16 6.71 12.75 3.19
C LEU A 16 5.26 12.45 3.61
N PHE A 17 4.65 11.41 3.05
CA PHE A 17 3.24 11.10 3.32
C PHE A 17 2.99 10.68 4.77
N ALA A 18 3.94 10.04 5.45
CA ALA A 18 3.78 9.75 6.88
C ALA A 18 3.64 11.02 7.73
N GLU A 19 4.35 12.11 7.37
CA GLU A 19 4.19 13.39 8.07
C GLU A 19 2.88 14.10 7.71
N LEU A 20 2.40 13.95 6.47
CA LEU A 20 1.08 14.45 6.06
C LEU A 20 -0.04 13.71 6.78
N ASP A 21 0.04 12.38 6.91
CA ASP A 21 -0.94 11.55 7.60
C ASP A 21 -1.08 11.94 9.08
N LYS A 22 0.05 12.22 9.75
CA LYS A 22 0.06 12.75 11.13
C LYS A 22 -0.70 14.07 11.23
N LYS A 23 -0.41 15.03 10.34
CA LYS A 23 -1.10 16.33 10.31
C LYS A 23 -2.59 16.19 10.00
N ILE A 24 -2.96 15.33 9.06
CA ILE A 24 -4.37 15.02 8.74
C ILE A 24 -5.07 14.46 9.98
N ALA A 25 -4.44 13.51 10.69
CA ALA A 25 -5.00 12.93 11.91
C ALA A 25 -5.18 13.96 13.02
N GLU A 26 -4.23 14.87 13.22
CA GLU A 26 -4.33 15.98 14.17
C GLU A 26 -5.50 16.91 13.82
N LYS A 27 -5.62 17.32 12.55
CA LYS A 27 -6.72 18.20 12.11
C LYS A 27 -8.08 17.52 12.20
N LYS A 28 -8.17 16.22 11.94
CA LYS A 28 -9.39 15.43 12.19
C LYS A 28 -9.77 15.42 13.68
N LYS A 29 -8.80 15.28 14.59
CA LYS A 29 -9.04 15.38 16.05
C LYS A 29 -9.51 16.76 16.49
N GLU A 30 -9.08 17.82 15.80
CA GLU A 30 -9.59 19.19 15.98
C GLU A 30 -11.02 19.39 15.43
N GLY A 31 -11.65 18.34 14.86
CA GLY A 31 -12.99 18.41 14.26
C GLY A 31 -13.02 19.05 12.87
N LYS A 32 -11.87 19.20 12.20
CA LYS A 32 -11.81 19.76 10.85
C LYS A 32 -12.15 18.71 9.80
N GLU A 33 -12.99 19.09 8.86
CA GLU A 33 -13.23 18.33 7.63
C GLU A 33 -12.00 18.42 6.72
N ILE A 34 -11.55 17.28 6.20
CA ILE A 34 -10.36 17.19 5.35
C ILE A 34 -10.77 16.64 3.99
N ILE A 35 -10.61 17.46 2.95
CA ILE A 35 -10.79 17.06 1.57
C ILE A 35 -9.41 16.72 1.01
N SER A 36 -9.22 15.46 0.62
CA SER A 36 -7.93 14.96 0.12
C SER A 36 -7.86 15.05 -1.40
N PHE A 37 -6.92 15.84 -1.90
CA PHE A 37 -6.46 15.83 -3.30
C PHE A 37 -5.00 15.35 -3.41
N GLY A 38 -4.44 14.82 -2.32
CA GLY A 38 -2.99 14.59 -2.19
C GLY A 38 -2.53 13.18 -2.56
N VAL A 39 -3.45 12.22 -2.66
CA VAL A 39 -3.13 10.81 -2.95
C VAL A 39 -3.97 10.37 -4.15
N GLY A 40 -3.32 9.83 -5.18
CA GLY A 40 -3.96 9.33 -6.39
C GLY A 40 -4.57 7.94 -6.22
N ASP A 41 -5.12 7.64 -5.04
CA ASP A 41 -5.79 6.37 -4.77
C ASP A 41 -7.19 6.42 -5.38
N PRO A 42 -7.58 5.45 -6.25
CA PRO A 42 -8.92 5.42 -6.82
C PRO A 42 -9.99 5.32 -5.72
N ASP A 43 -11.05 6.12 -5.88
CA ASP A 43 -12.23 6.11 -4.99
C ASP A 43 -13.25 5.03 -5.38
N LEU A 44 -13.16 4.52 -6.60
CA LEU A 44 -14.03 3.48 -7.14
C LEU A 44 -13.47 2.08 -6.85
N PRO A 45 -14.34 1.09 -6.58
CA PRO A 45 -13.89 -0.28 -6.35
C PRO A 45 -13.31 -0.90 -7.62
N THR A 46 -12.44 -1.89 -7.44
CA THR A 46 -12.01 -2.77 -8.52
C THR A 46 -13.23 -3.40 -9.21
N PRO A 47 -13.31 -3.42 -10.55
CA PRO A 47 -14.41 -4.04 -11.28
C PRO A 47 -14.70 -5.48 -10.83
N GLU A 48 -15.98 -5.78 -10.61
CA GLU A 48 -16.44 -7.06 -10.02
C GLU A 48 -15.92 -8.30 -10.75
N HIS A 49 -15.84 -8.25 -12.08
CA HIS A 49 -15.36 -9.39 -12.87
C HIS A 49 -13.88 -9.72 -12.60
N ILE A 50 -13.06 -8.73 -12.25
CA ILE A 50 -11.64 -8.92 -11.89
C ILE A 50 -11.55 -9.58 -10.52
N VAL A 51 -12.34 -9.09 -9.56
CA VAL A 51 -12.40 -9.68 -8.20
C VAL A 51 -12.84 -11.15 -8.28
N LYS A 52 -13.89 -11.44 -9.07
CA LYS A 52 -14.35 -12.81 -9.30
C LYS A 52 -13.29 -13.70 -9.93
N ALA A 53 -12.62 -13.23 -10.99
CA ALA A 53 -11.54 -13.98 -11.64
C ALA A 53 -10.39 -14.30 -10.67
N CYS A 54 -10.02 -13.34 -9.82
CA CYS A 54 -9.04 -13.56 -8.76
C CYS A 54 -9.49 -14.62 -7.75
N CYS A 55 -10.73 -14.52 -7.25
CA CYS A 55 -11.31 -15.49 -6.32
C CYS A 55 -11.40 -16.91 -6.92
N GLU A 56 -11.77 -17.03 -8.19
CA GLU A 56 -11.82 -18.31 -8.90
C GLU A 56 -10.43 -18.90 -9.11
N ALA A 57 -9.45 -18.08 -9.52
CA ALA A 57 -8.07 -18.51 -9.68
C ALA A 57 -7.45 -18.97 -8.35
N ALA A 58 -7.77 -18.30 -7.23
CA ALA A 58 -7.27 -18.67 -5.91
C ALA A 58 -7.76 -20.05 -5.43
N LYS A 59 -8.91 -20.52 -5.92
CA LYS A 59 -9.45 -21.85 -5.58
C LYS A 59 -8.73 -23.01 -6.28
N LYS A 60 -7.89 -22.73 -7.29
CA LYS A 60 -7.18 -23.73 -8.09
C LYS A 60 -5.86 -24.14 -7.40
N PRO A 61 -5.72 -25.38 -6.87
CA PRO A 61 -4.51 -25.80 -6.16
C PRO A 61 -3.22 -25.71 -7.00
N GLU A 62 -3.33 -25.81 -8.33
CA GLU A 62 -2.19 -25.64 -9.25
C GLU A 62 -1.57 -24.24 -9.17
N ASN A 63 -2.37 -23.22 -8.84
CA ASN A 63 -1.91 -21.83 -8.72
C ASN A 63 -1.18 -21.54 -7.40
N HIS A 64 -1.13 -22.50 -6.47
CA HIS A 64 -0.48 -22.31 -5.16
C HIS A 64 1.02 -22.61 -5.19
N ARG A 65 1.51 -23.15 -6.29
CA ARG A 65 2.92 -23.47 -6.49
C ARG A 65 3.70 -22.24 -6.91
N TYR A 66 5.02 -22.31 -6.77
CA TYR A 66 5.90 -21.27 -7.28
C TYR A 66 5.65 -21.06 -8.78
N PRO A 67 5.43 -19.81 -9.23
CA PRO A 67 5.31 -19.48 -10.64
C PRO A 67 6.69 -19.56 -11.33
N SER A 68 6.71 -19.35 -12.65
CA SER A 68 7.97 -19.09 -13.34
C SER A 68 8.56 -17.74 -12.87
N TYR A 69 9.85 -17.54 -13.12
CA TYR A 69 10.53 -16.28 -12.79
C TYR A 69 9.92 -15.05 -13.49
N GLU A 70 9.27 -15.25 -14.63
CA GLU A 70 8.65 -14.17 -15.42
C GLU A 70 7.16 -14.02 -15.13
N GLY A 71 6.58 -14.91 -14.31
CA GLY A 71 5.15 -15.04 -14.07
C GLY A 71 4.54 -16.31 -14.66
N MET A 72 3.28 -16.58 -14.34
CA MET A 72 2.47 -17.60 -15.00
C MET A 72 1.73 -16.98 -16.19
#